data_AF-A0A1W9XBR3-F1
#
_entry.id   AF-A0A1W9XBR3-F1
#
_cell.length_a   1.000
_cell.length_b   1.000
_cell.length_c   1.000
_cell.angle_alpha   90.00
_cell.angle_beta   90.00
_cell.angle_gamma   90.00
#
_symmetry.space_group_name_H-M   'P 1'
#
loop_
_entity.id
_entity.type
_entity.pdbx_description
1 polymer ?
#
loop_
_entity_poly.entity_id
_entity_poly.type
_entity_poly.pdbx_seq_one_letter_code
_entity_poly.pdbx_strand_id
1 'polypeptide(L)' 'MDIFEYQAQKTAEASSPLAERMRPKTLDAFVGQDHVVGEGTLIRHAIDTDQVFSMILWGPPGCGKTTLA' A
#
# COMPACT_ATOMS: atom_id res chain seq x y z
N MET A 1 -9.87 7.33 22.04
CA MET A 1 -9.15 6.05 21.98
C MET A 1 -8.95 5.59 23.41
N ASP A 2 -9.63 4.53 23.78
CA ASP A 2 -9.55 3.92 25.11
C ASP A 2 -8.18 3.27 25.32
N ILE A 3 -7.72 3.17 26.56
CA ILE A 3 -6.45 2.55 26.95
C ILE A 3 -6.43 1.07 26.53
N PHE A 4 -7.59 0.42 26.55
CA PHE A 4 -7.75 -0.97 26.09
C PHE A 4 -7.60 -1.12 24.57
N GLU A 5 -8.11 -0.18 23.79
CA GLU A 5 -7.96 -0.17 22.32
C GLU A 5 -6.50 0.00 21.91
N TYR A 6 -5.77 0.89 22.60
CA TYR A 6 -4.35 1.12 22.32
C TYR A 6 -3.50 -0.15 22.52
N GLN A 7 -3.74 -0.91 23.59
CA GLN A 7 -3.02 -2.16 23.84
C GLN A 7 -3.39 -3.26 22.84
N ALA A 8 -4.66 -3.36 22.46
CA ALA A 8 -5.12 -4.31 21.44
C ALA A 8 -4.45 -4.03 20.08
N GLN A 9 -4.43 -2.77 19.64
CA GLN A 9 -3.78 -2.35 18.40
C GLN A 9 -2.29 -2.72 18.39
N LYS A 10 -1.59 -2.42 19.49
CA LYS A 10 -0.14 -2.67 19.61
C LYS A 10 0.21 -4.15 19.59
N THR A 11 -0.66 -4.99 20.16
CA THR A 11 -0.50 -6.46 20.15
C THR A 11 -0.81 -7.05 18.77
N ALA A 12 -1.79 -6.48 18.07
CA ALA A 12 -2.11 -6.87 16.69
C ALA A 12 -0.96 -6.53 15.72
N GLU A 13 -0.34 -5.36 15.85
CA GLU A 13 0.83 -4.99 15.03
C GLU A 13 2.03 -5.92 15.26
N ALA A 14 2.30 -6.30 16.50
CA ALA A 14 3.39 -7.22 16.84
C ALA A 14 3.16 -8.65 16.32
N SER A 15 1.90 -9.12 16.30
CA SER A 15 1.52 -10.45 15.83
C SER A 15 1.24 -10.53 14.32
N SER A 16 1.19 -9.38 13.63
CA SER A 16 0.92 -9.32 12.19
C SER A 16 2.04 -9.97 11.36
N PRO A 17 1.70 -10.67 10.25
CA PRO A 17 2.69 -11.27 9.35
C PRO A 17 3.70 -10.24 8.82
N LEU A 18 4.94 -10.69 8.53
CA LEU A 18 6.00 -9.80 8.02
C LEU A 18 5.56 -9.06 6.75
N ALA A 19 4.84 -9.73 5.85
CA ALA A 19 4.33 -9.12 4.62
C ALA A 19 3.43 -7.91 4.89
N GLU A 20 2.59 -7.96 5.93
CA GLU A 20 1.72 -6.84 6.30
C GLU A 20 2.53 -5.70 6.93
N ARG A 21 3.50 -6.04 7.79
CA ARG A 21 4.38 -5.03 8.42
C ARG A 21 5.30 -4.33 7.42
N MET A 22 5.71 -5.02 6.36
CA MET A 22 6.57 -4.49 5.29
C MET A 22 5.78 -3.79 4.18
N ARG A 23 4.45 -3.70 4.30
CA ARG A 23 3.62 -3.04 3.30
C ARG A 23 3.96 -1.54 3.26
N PRO A 24 4.39 -1.00 2.11
CA PRO A 24 4.70 0.42 1.98
C PRO A 24 3.46 1.28 2.28
N LYS A 25 3.69 2.38 3.00
CA LYS A 25 2.65 3.35 3.38
C LYS A 25 2.54 4.52 2.40
N THR A 26 3.55 4.68 1.54
CA THR A 26 3.62 5.72 0.52
C THR A 26 4.06 5.08 -0.80
N LEU A 27 3.68 5.71 -1.90
CA LEU A 27 4.08 5.26 -3.24
C LEU A 27 5.60 5.35 -3.44
N ASP A 28 6.28 6.27 -2.75
CA ASP A 28 7.75 6.42 -2.82
C ASP A 28 8.49 5.26 -2.13
N ALA A 29 7.83 4.56 -1.21
CA ALA A 29 8.36 3.35 -0.57
C ALA A 29 8.08 2.08 -1.39
N PHE A 30 7.36 2.20 -2.51
CA PHE A 30 7.03 1.08 -3.38
C PHE A 30 8.22 0.76 -4.30
N VAL A 31 8.70 -0.49 -4.27
CA VAL A 31 9.93 -0.87 -4.98
C VAL A 31 9.61 -1.67 -6.24
N GLY A 32 10.26 -1.31 -7.36
CA GLY A 32 10.33 -2.14 -8.58
C GLY A 32 9.19 -1.95 -9.57
N GLN A 33 8.29 -0.98 -9.36
CA GLN A 33 7.19 -0.66 -10.28
C GLN A 33 7.18 0.82 -10.69
N ASP A 34 8.35 1.46 -10.80
CA ASP A 34 8.47 2.90 -11.10
C ASP A 34 7.76 3.32 -12.39
N HIS A 35 7.71 2.43 -13.38
CA HIS A 35 6.98 2.67 -14.63
C HIS A 35 5.44 2.72 -14.47
N VAL A 36 4.91 2.23 -13.35
CA VAL A 36 3.48 2.22 -13.02
C VAL A 36 3.16 3.26 -11.94
N VAL A 37 3.99 3.38 -10.90
CA VAL A 37 3.70 4.19 -9.70
C VAL A 37 4.67 5.36 -9.48
N GLY A 38 5.68 5.49 -10.34
CA GLY A 38 6.66 6.58 -10.29
C GLY A 38 6.07 7.92 -10.72
N GLU A 39 6.89 8.96 -10.65
CA GLU A 39 6.47 10.31 -11.02
C GLU A 39 6.01 10.39 -12.48
N GLY A 40 4.92 11.14 -12.70
CA GLY A 40 4.36 11.37 -14.04
C GLY A 40 3.57 10.19 -14.63
N THR A 41 3.45 9.05 -13.92
CA THR A 41 2.61 7.95 -14.37
C THR A 41 1.13 8.22 -14.11
N LEU A 42 0.26 7.55 -14.86
CA LEU A 42 -1.20 7.69 -14.75
C LEU A 42 -1.70 7.38 -13.33
N ILE A 43 -1.20 6.31 -12.70
CA ILE A 43 -1.65 5.90 -11.36
C ILE A 43 -1.19 6.91 -10.32
N ARG A 44 0.06 7.38 -10.39
CA ARG A 44 0.57 8.41 -9.47
C ARG A 44 -0.25 9.70 -9.58
N HIS A 45 -0.50 10.16 -10.80
CA HIS A 45 -1.33 11.34 -11.05
C HIS A 45 -2.77 11.18 -10.55
N ALA A 46 -3.39 10.01 -10.78
CA ALA A 46 -4.75 9.74 -10.32
C ALA A 46 -4.86 9.76 -8.79
N ILE A 47 -3.86 9.24 -8.09
CA ILE A 47 -3.79 9.28 -6.62
C ILE A 47 -3.51 10.71 -6.13
N ASP A 48 -2.54 11.41 -6.73
CA ASP A 48 -2.16 12.77 -6.33
C ASP A 48 -3.28 13.79 -6.56
N THR A 49 -4.14 13.56 -7.57
CA THR A 49 -5.30 14.41 -7.90
C THR A 49 -6.61 13.93 -7.26
N ASP A 50 -6.58 12.86 -6.46
CA ASP A 50 -7.75 12.23 -5.84
C ASP A 50 -8.84 11.83 -6.86
N GLN A 51 -8.43 11.48 -8.08
CA GLN A 51 -9.28 11.05 -9.19
C GLN A 51 -9.01 9.60 -9.55
N VAL A 52 -9.23 8.71 -8.58
CA VAL A 52 -9.03 7.27 -8.77
C VAL A 52 -10.19 6.68 -9.59
N PHE A 53 -9.85 5.99 -10.67
CA PHE A 53 -10.80 5.29 -11.54
C PHE A 53 -10.70 3.78 -11.33
N SER A 54 -11.74 3.05 -11.75
CA SER A 54 -11.74 1.58 -11.70
C SER A 54 -10.62 1.00 -12.56
N MET A 55 -9.72 0.23 -11.93
CA MET A 55 -8.55 -0.37 -12.59
C MET A 55 -8.43 -1.85 -12.28
N ILE A 56 -7.93 -2.63 -13.25
CA ILE A 56 -7.60 -4.05 -13.08
C ILE A 56 -6.09 -4.17 -12.92
N LEU A 57 -5.63 -4.55 -11.73
CA LEU A 57 -4.22 -4.81 -11.45
C LEU A 57 -3.89 -6.27 -11.80
N TRP A 58 -3.08 -6.48 -12.84
CA TRP A 58 -2.66 -7.81 -13.29
C TRP A 58 -1.13 -7.96 -13.26
N GLY A 59 -0.65 -9.16 -12.90
CA GLY A 59 0.78 -9.46 -12.83
C GLY A 59 1.10 -10.66 -11.94
N PRO A 60 2.36 -11.13 -11.93
CA PRO A 60 2.80 -12.30 -11.18
C PRO A 60 2.58 -12.18 -9.66
N PRO A 61 2.53 -13.29 -8.89
CA PRO A 61 2.38 -13.24 -7.45
C PRO A 61 3.54 -12.46 -6.80
N GLY A 62 3.24 -11.66 -5.77
CA GLY A 62 4.26 -10.88 -5.05
C GLY A 62 4.63 -9.52 -5.65
N CYS A 63 4.10 -9.11 -6.81
CA CYS A 63 4.42 -7.80 -7.42
C CYS A 63 3.76 -6.57 -6.77
N GLY A 64 3.17 -6.71 -5.58
CA GLY A 64 2.59 -5.58 -4.85
C GLY A 64 1.23 -5.07 -5.35
N LYS A 65 0.49 -5.85 -6.14
CA LYS A 65 -0.88 -5.49 -6.59
C LYS A 65 -1.83 -5.22 -5.44
N THR A 66 -1.85 -6.12 -4.45
CA THR A 66 -2.66 -5.96 -3.23
C THR A 66 -2.18 -4.78 -2.40
N THR A 67 -0.89 -4.47 -2.45
CA THR A 67 -0.31 -3.31 -1.77
C THR A 67 -0.73 -1.98 -2.42
N LEU A 68 -1.02 -1.98 -3.71
CA LEU A 68 -1.42 -0.79 -4.47
C LEU A 68 -2.93 -0.46 -4.37
N ALA A 69 -3.75 -1.48 -4.11
CA ALA A 69 -5.19 -1.35 -3.89
C ALA A 69 -5.50 -1.04 -2.41
#